data_AF-A0AAD8G9P2-F1
#
_entry.id   AF-A0AAD8G9P2-F1
#
_cell.length_a   1.000
_cell.length_b   1.000
_cell.length_c   1.000
_cell.angle_alpha   90.00
_cell.angle_beta   90.00
_cell.angle_gamma   90.00
#
_symmetry.space_group_name_H-M   'P 1'
#
loop_
_entity.id
_entity.type
_entity.pdbx_description
1 polymer ?
#
loop_
_entity_poly.entity_id
_entity_poly.type
_entity_poly.pdbx_seq_one_letter_code
_entity_poly.pdbx_strand_id
1 'polypeptide(L)'
;MEDHTLIGKCRDAGYFMHFDTSSGQKDKSALLESRILYPKSNQQCLQLFYKMTGGPDHLLVIWFRLDDGTGNVRKAMKVQTIKGI
;
A
#
# COMPACT_ATOMS: atom_id res chain seq x y z
N MET A 1 1.51 9.56 -15.83
CA MET A 1 1.55 9.21 -14.40
C MET A 1 3.00 8.94 -14.11
N GLU A 2 3.67 9.83 -13.36
CA GLU A 2 5.12 9.72 -13.15
C GLU A 2 5.38 8.81 -11.95
N ASP A 3 6.34 7.91 -12.11
CA ASP A 3 6.85 7.10 -11.02
C ASP A 3 7.80 7.94 -10.16
N HIS A 4 7.77 7.73 -8.84
CA HIS A 4 8.66 8.43 -7.92
C HIS A 4 10.00 7.71 -7.72
N THR A 5 10.30 6.66 -8.49
CA THR A 5 11.52 5.85 -8.30
C THR A 5 12.74 6.46 -8.97
N LEU A 6 12.55 7.12 -10.13
CA LEU A 6 13.66 7.68 -10.92
C LEU A 6 13.72 9.21 -10.91
N ILE A 7 12.78 9.89 -10.24
CA ILE A 7 12.76 11.36 -10.05
C ILE A 7 13.05 12.11 -11.37
N GLY A 8 12.49 11.63 -12.48
CA GLY A 8 12.67 12.23 -13.82
C GLY A 8 14.06 12.08 -14.46
N LYS A 9 15.01 11.35 -13.84
CA LYS A 9 16.36 11.14 -14.41
C LYS A 9 16.37 10.18 -15.60
N CYS A 10 15.48 9.20 -15.60
CA CYS A 10 15.36 8.18 -16.64
C CYS A 10 13.89 8.07 -17.04
N ARG A 11 13.55 8.66 -18.18
CA ARG A 11 12.18 8.66 -18.71
C ARG A 11 11.73 7.24 -19.04
N ASP A 12 10.50 6.89 -18.67
CA ASP A 12 9.81 5.63 -19.00
C ASP A 12 10.49 4.34 -18.48
N ALA A 13 11.49 4.44 -17.61
CA ALA A 13 12.22 3.30 -17.05
C ALA A 13 11.74 2.89 -15.64
N GLY A 14 10.78 3.62 -15.07
CA GLY A 14 10.30 3.43 -13.72
C GLY A 14 8.95 2.73 -13.67
N TYR A 15 8.68 2.06 -12.55
CA TYR A 15 7.45 1.29 -12.34
C TYR A 15 6.82 1.64 -11.00
N PHE A 16 5.49 1.58 -10.94
CA PHE A 16 4.71 1.77 -9.72
C PHE A 16 3.52 0.82 -9.70
N MET A 17 3.01 0.57 -8.50
CA MET A 17 1.78 -0.20 -8.32
C MET A 17 0.57 0.69 -8.58
N HIS A 18 -0.34 0.25 -9.44
CA HIS A 18 -1.54 1.00 -9.82
C HIS A 18 -2.81 0.24 -9.43
N PHE A 19 -3.70 0.90 -8.69
CA PHE A 19 -5.03 0.41 -8.35
C PHE A 19 -6.07 1.23 -9.11
N ASP A 20 -6.55 0.68 -10.22
CA ASP A 20 -7.65 1.30 -10.95
C ASP A 20 -8.96 1.10 -10.19
N THR A 21 -9.57 2.22 -9.83
CA THR A 21 -10.85 2.30 -9.11
C THR A 21 -11.98 2.79 -10.01
N SER A 22 -11.69 3.19 -11.26
CA SER A 22 -12.68 3.67 -12.22
C SER A 22 -13.55 2.54 -12.80
N SER A 23 -12.98 1.35 -12.92
CA SER A 23 -13.64 0.14 -13.43
C SER A 23 -14.19 -0.77 -12.33
N GLY A 24 -13.95 -0.42 -11.06
CA GLY A 24 -14.34 -1.23 -9.90
C GLY A 24 -15.80 -1.04 -9.48
N GLN A 25 -16.42 -2.11 -8.96
CA GLN A 25 -17.69 -1.99 -8.24
C GLN A 25 -17.46 -1.27 -6.90
N LYS A 26 -18.45 -0.48 -6.47
CA LYS A 26 -18.47 0.13 -5.14
C LYS A 26 -18.22 -0.95 -4.08
N ASP A 27 -17.43 -0.60 -3.06
CA ASP A 27 -17.03 -1.48 -1.96
C ASP A 27 -16.08 -2.64 -2.30
N LYS A 28 -15.57 -2.74 -3.53
CA LYS A 28 -14.45 -3.64 -3.84
C LYS A 28 -13.11 -3.00 -3.47
N SER A 29 -12.23 -3.84 -2.91
CA SER A 29 -10.88 -3.45 -2.51
C SER A 29 -9.86 -4.32 -3.23
N ALA A 30 -8.76 -3.71 -3.65
CA ALA A 30 -7.57 -4.42 -4.06
C ALA A 30 -6.57 -4.48 -2.90
N LEU A 31 -5.80 -5.57 -2.82
CA LEU A 31 -4.84 -5.80 -1.73
C LEU A 31 -3.43 -5.91 -2.31
N LEU A 32 -2.49 -5.22 -1.66
CA LEU A 32 -1.06 -5.38 -1.88
C LEU A 32 -0.44 -5.86 -0.58
N GLU A 33 0.14 -7.04 -0.61
CA GLU A 33 0.75 -7.65 0.56
C GLU A 33 2.27 -7.70 0.39
N SER A 34 2.99 -7.29 1.43
CA SER A 34 4.42 -7.56 1.48
C SER A 34 4.67 -9.05 1.71
N ARG A 35 5.90 -9.49 1.45
CA ARG A 35 6.39 -10.72 2.05
C ARG A 35 6.35 -10.63 3.59
N ILE A 36 6.43 -11.78 4.26
CA ILE A 36 6.62 -11.86 5.70
C ILE A 36 7.95 -11.17 6.08
N LEU A 37 7.89 -10.28 7.07
CA LEU A 37 9.05 -9.56 7.60
C LEU A 37 9.39 -10.09 8.99
N TYR A 38 10.68 -10.30 9.26
CA TYR A 38 11.20 -10.75 10.55
C TYR A 38 11.97 -9.60 11.22
N PRO A 39 11.27 -8.66 11.87
CA PRO A 39 11.89 -7.47 12.45
C PRO A 39 12.83 -7.85 13.61
N LYS A 40 14.03 -7.26 13.63
CA LYS A 40 15.00 -7.42 14.73
C LYS A 40 14.78 -6.44 15.89
N SER A 41 14.01 -5.37 15.66
CA SER A 41 13.68 -4.33 16.63
C SER A 41 12.17 -4.20 16.78
N ASN A 42 11.72 -3.81 17.96
CA ASN A 42 10.29 -3.63 18.25
C ASN A 42 9.71 -2.36 17.59
N GLN A 43 10.55 -1.45 17.10
CA GLN A 43 10.13 -0.25 16.39
C GLN A 43 10.41 -0.38 14.90
N GLN A 44 9.37 -0.17 14.08
CA GLN A 44 9.42 -0.23 12.62
C GLN A 44 8.84 1.06 12.03
N CYS A 45 9.44 1.57 10.96
CA CYS A 45 8.95 2.73 10.23
C CYS A 45 8.56 2.31 8.81
N LEU A 46 7.29 2.52 8.45
CA LEU A 46 6.81 2.31 7.08
C LEU A 46 6.70 3.68 6.40
N GLN A 47 7.40 3.83 5.28
CA GLN A 47 7.37 5.02 4.43
C GLN A 47 7.08 4.61 2.99
N LEU A 48 6.19 5.34 2.33
CA LEU A 48 5.84 5.09 0.93
C LEU A 48 5.39 6.39 0.25
N PHE A 49 5.67 6.48 -1.05
CA PHE A 49 5.08 7.48 -1.92
C PHE A 49 3.76 6.94 -2.48
N TYR A 50 2.71 7.77 -2.46
CA TYR A 50 1.41 7.42 -3.02
C TYR A 50 0.84 8.61 -3.80
N LYS A 51 -0.01 8.31 -4.78
CA LYS A 51 -0.77 9.30 -5.54
C LYS A 51 -2.20 8.79 -5.67
N MET A 52 -3.16 9.59 -5.24
CA MET A 52 -4.58 9.33 -5.42
C MET A 52 -5.13 10.32 -6.45
N THR A 53 -5.82 9.83 -7.46
CA THR A 53 -6.44 10.64 -8.51
C THR A 53 -7.97 10.60 -8.47
N GLY A 54 -8.54 9.83 -7.54
CA GLY A 54 -9.98 9.72 -7.32
C GLY A 54 -10.47 10.61 -6.17
N GLY A 55 -11.79 10.70 -6.02
CA GLY A 55 -12.44 11.57 -5.03
C GLY A 55 -12.37 11.06 -3.58
N PRO A 56 -13.05 11.75 -2.65
CA PRO A 56 -12.95 11.50 -1.20
C PRO A 56 -13.44 10.11 -0.75
N ASP A 57 -14.18 9.41 -1.61
CA ASP A 57 -14.66 8.05 -1.39
C ASP A 57 -13.54 6.99 -1.54
N HIS A 58 -12.41 7.36 -2.13
CA HIS A 58 -11.30 6.45 -2.35
C HIS A 58 -10.42 6.39 -1.10
N LEU A 59 -10.07 5.18 -0.67
CA LEU A 59 -9.35 4.94 0.57
C LEU A 59 -8.09 4.10 0.31
N LEU A 60 -6.97 4.53 0.89
CA LEU A 60 -5.78 3.69 1.07
C LEU A 60 -5.68 3.32 2.55
N VAL A 61 -5.86 2.02 2.84
CA VAL A 61 -5.84 1.51 4.21
C VAL A 61 -4.60 0.67 4.44
N ILE A 62 -3.77 1.06 5.40
CA ILE A 62 -2.56 0.34 5.79
C ILE A 62 -2.90 -0.61 6.93
N TRP A 63 -2.56 -1.88 6.74
CA TRP A 63 -2.78 -2.95 7.71
C TRP A 63 -1.46 -3.63 8.09
N PHE A 64 -1.32 -4.01 9.35
CA PHE A 64 -0.31 -4.97 9.80
C PHE A 64 -0.96 -6.33 10.01
N ARG A 65 -0.43 -7.34 9.34
CA ARG A 65 -0.77 -8.75 9.55
C ARG A 65 0.36 -9.39 10.35
N LEU A 66 0.07 -9.75 11.59
CA LEU A 66 0.99 -10.43 12.48
C LEU A 66 0.76 -11.93 12.35
N ASP A 67 1.83 -12.64 11.98
CA ASP A 67 1.87 -14.10 12.01
C ASP A 67 2.38 -14.62 13.36
N ASP A 68 2.25 -15.92 13.57
CA ASP A 68 2.79 -16.64 14.72
C ASP A 68 4.17 -17.26 14.45
N GLY A 69 4.88 -16.80 13.41
CA GLY A 69 6.13 -17.40 12.93
C GLY A 69 5.96 -18.63 12.05
N THR A 70 4.74 -19.14 11.85
CA THR A 70 4.43 -20.26 10.93
C THR A 70 3.82 -19.83 9.60
N GLY A 71 3.69 -18.52 9.38
CA GLY A 71 3.01 -17.93 8.23
C GLY A 71 1.49 -17.89 8.35
N ASN A 72 0.91 -18.37 9.45
CA ASN A 72 -0.52 -18.24 9.72
C ASN A 72 -0.83 -16.87 10.37
N VAL A 73 -1.74 -16.12 9.74
CA VAL A 73 -2.15 -14.80 10.25
C VAL A 73 -2.99 -14.96 11.51
N ARG A 74 -2.49 -14.45 12.64
CA ARG A 74 -3.23 -14.43 13.91
C ARG A 74 -3.97 -13.13 14.15
N LYS A 75 -3.42 -12.00 13.69
CA LYS A 75 -3.97 -10.68 13.98
C LYS A 75 -3.76 -9.73 12.81
N ALA A 76 -4.84 -9.13 12.33
CA ALA A 76 -4.79 -8.01 11.41
C ALA A 76 -5.14 -6.72 12.18
N MET A 77 -4.28 -5.72 12.10
CA MET A 77 -4.45 -4.43 12.75
C MET A 77 -4.44 -3.32 11.71
N LYS A 78 -5.49 -2.49 11.71
CA LYS A 78 -5.52 -1.28 10.89
C LYS A 78 -4.61 -0.24 11.52
N VAL A 79 -3.62 0.23 10.77
CA VAL A 79 -2.63 1.20 11.26
C VAL A 79 -3.01 2.60 10.84
N GLN A 80 -3.35 2.78 9.56
CA GLN A 80 -3.65 4.10 9.01
C GLN A 80 -4.73 3.99 7.94
N THR A 81 -5.54 5.04 7.81
CA THR A 81 -6.41 5.24 6.65
C THR A 81 -6.11 6.60 6.05
N ILE A 82 -5.79 6.62 4.78
CA ILE A 82 -5.55 7.81 3.98
C ILE A 82 -6.73 7.93 3.01
N LYS A 83 -7.33 9.11 2.96
CA LYS A 83 -8.46 9.40 2.06
C LYS A 83 -7.96 10.18 0.84
N GLY A 84 -8.64 9.99 -0.29
CA GLY A 84 -8.47 10.85 -1.45
C GLY A 84 -8.79 12.31 -1.11
N ILE A 85 -8.18 13.22 -1.86
CA ILE A 85 -8.43 14.68 -1.79
C ILE A 85 -9.51 15.03 -2.80
#